data_AF-A0A183MVP8-F1
#
_entry.id   AF-A0A183MVP8-F1
#
_cell.length_a   1.000
_cell.length_b   1.000
_cell.length_c   1.000
_cell.angle_alpha   90.00
_cell.angle_beta   90.00
_cell.angle_gamma   90.00
#
_symmetry.space_group_name_H-M   'P 1'
#
loop_
_entity.id
_entity.type
_entity.pdbx_description
1 polymer ?
#
loop_
_entity_poly.entity_id
_entity_poly.type
_entity_poly.pdbx_seq_one_letter_code
_entity_poly.pdbx_strand_id
1 'polypeptide(L)'
;MNIIQCYAPTNDSNDDIKDQFYERLQSVIEKCPRKDLTILMGDLNAKVGIDNTGYEDIMGRHGLGERNENGEIFANLCAFNKLVI
;
A
#
# COMPACT_ATOMS: atom_id res chain seq x y z
N MET A 1 8.06 7.73 16.02
CA MET A 1 8.18 7.58 14.56
C MET A 1 8.42 6.11 14.27
N ASN A 2 7.73 5.56 13.27
CA ASN A 2 7.80 4.16 12.89
C ASN A 2 8.23 4.04 11.42
N ILE A 3 9.10 3.08 11.12
CA ILE A 3 9.48 2.75 9.75
C ILE A 3 9.13 1.29 9.54
N ILE A 4 8.29 1.02 8.54
CA ILE A 4 7.89 -0.31 8.12
C ILE A 4 8.52 -0.52 6.75
N GLN A 5 9.47 -1.44 6.67
CA GLN A 5 10.08 -1.84 5.41
C GLN A 5 9.58 -3.23 5.03
N CYS A 6 9.07 -3.38 3.81
CA CYS A 6 8.56 -4.67 3.34
C CYS A 6 8.97 -4.96 1.89
N TYR A 7 8.86 -6.24 1.54
CA TYR A 7 8.93 -6.73 0.18
C TYR A 7 7.65 -7.52 -0.07
N ALA A 8 6.75 -6.98 -0.89
CA ALA A 8 5.45 -7.59 -1.15
C ALA A 8 5.57 -8.74 -2.16
N PRO A 9 4.63 -9.69 -2.16
CA PRO A 9 4.53 -10.69 -3.22
C PRO A 9 4.35 -10.05 -4.61
N THR A 10 4.79 -10.75 -5.66
CA THR A 10 4.57 -10.31 -7.05
C THR A 10 3.10 -10.47 -7.45
N ASN A 11 2.67 -9.83 -8.55
CA ASN A 11 1.29 -10.00 -9.04
C ASN A 11 0.96 -11.46 -9.39
N ASP A 12 1.97 -12.24 -9.81
CA ASP A 12 1.81 -13.66 -10.16
C ASP A 12 1.78 -14.59 -8.93
N SER A 13 1.92 -14.04 -7.72
CA SER A 13 1.81 -14.83 -6.48
C SER A 13 0.36 -15.22 -6.22
N ASN A 14 0.15 -16.39 -5.61
CA ASN A 14 -1.18 -16.86 -5.21
C ASN A 14 -1.88 -15.85 -4.29
N ASP A 15 -3.20 -15.74 -4.42
CA ASP A 15 -4.01 -14.80 -3.65
C ASP A 15 -3.89 -15.05 -2.14
N ASP A 16 -3.87 -16.31 -1.68
CA ASP A 16 -3.63 -16.65 -0.27
C ASP A 16 -2.33 -16.06 0.29
N ILE A 17 -1.28 -15.96 -0.54
CA ILE A 17 0.01 -15.39 -0.14
C ILE A 17 -0.09 -13.86 -0.06
N LYS A 18 -0.78 -13.24 -1.03
CA LYS A 18 -1.04 -11.79 -1.02
C LYS A 18 -1.88 -11.42 0.21
N ASP A 19 -2.98 -12.14 0.45
CA ASP A 19 -3.88 -11.92 1.59
C ASP A 19 -3.13 -12.03 2.91
N GLN A 20 -2.38 -13.12 3.13
CA GLN A 20 -1.58 -13.28 4.34
C GLN A 20 -0.56 -12.14 4.51
N PHE A 21 0.06 -11.67 3.43
CA PHE A 21 0.99 -10.55 3.49
C PHE A 21 0.29 -9.25 3.91
N TYR A 22 -0.82 -8.89 3.26
CA TYR A 22 -1.53 -7.64 3.53
C TYR A 22 -2.24 -7.64 4.89
N GLU A 23 -2.79 -8.77 5.33
CA GLU A 23 -3.31 -8.94 6.69
C GLU A 23 -2.21 -8.74 7.74
N ARG A 24 -1.04 -9.33 7.52
CA ARG A 24 0.11 -9.16 8.42
C ARG A 24 0.56 -7.70 8.42
N LEU A 25 0.68 -7.06 7.26
CA LEU A 25 1.07 -5.66 7.14
C LEU A 25 0.08 -4.74 7.86
N GLN A 26 -1.23 -4.96 7.68
CA GLN A 26 -2.29 -4.25 8.40
C GLN A 26 -2.10 -4.37 9.92
N SER A 27 -1.86 -5.58 10.43
CA SER A 27 -1.64 -5.80 11.87
C SER A 27 -0.41 -5.07 12.43
N VAL A 28 0.60 -4.80 11.59
CA VAL A 28 1.80 -4.04 11.97
C VAL A 28 1.50 -2.54 11.98
N ILE A 29 0.77 -2.05 10.98
CA ILE A 29 0.33 -0.66 10.91
C ILE A 29 -0.55 -0.31 12.12
N GLU A 30 -1.46 -1.19 12.51
CA GLU A 30 -2.35 -0.98 13.68
C GLU A 30 -1.62 -0.89 15.01
N LYS A 31 -0.43 -1.48 15.12
CA LYS A 31 0.42 -1.39 16.32
C LYS A 31 1.17 -0.06 16.40
N CYS A 32 1.27 0.67 15.29
CA CYS A 32 1.94 1.97 15.26
C CYS A 32 1.06 3.03 15.94
N PRO A 33 1.58 3.78 16.93
CA PRO A 33 0.80 4.86 17.54
C PRO A 33 0.38 5.90 16.50
N ARG A 34 -0.92 6.19 16.39
CA ARG A 34 -1.45 7.17 15.40
C ARG A 34 -0.88 8.58 15.52
N LYS A 35 -0.33 8.94 16.69
CA LYS A 35 0.34 10.23 16.94
C LYS A 35 1.75 10.31 16.35
N ASP A 36 2.33 9.16 16.03
CA ASP A 36 3.69 9.07 15.51
C ASP A 36 3.66 9.00 13.98
N LEU A 37 4.58 9.72 13.33
CA LEU A 37 4.81 9.56 11.89
C LEU A 37 5.17 8.10 11.58
N THR A 38 4.47 7.51 10.62
CA THR A 38 4.71 6.16 10.12
C THR A 38 5.08 6.22 8.65
N ILE A 39 6.24 5.67 8.30
CA ILE A 39 6.74 5.58 6.93
C ILE A 39 6.68 4.11 6.51
N LEU A 40 5.86 3.81 5.50
CA LEU A 40 5.83 2.52 4.83
C LEU A 40 6.70 2.60 3.58
N MET A 41 7.68 1.72 3.45
CA MET A 41 8.65 1.75 2.35
C MET A 41 9.10 0.34 1.94
N GLY A 42 9.86 0.26 0.85
CA GLY A 42 10.39 -0.98 0.31
C GLY A 42 9.85 -1.24 -1.10
N ASP A 43 9.87 -2.49 -1.51
CA ASP A 43 9.33 -2.91 -2.81
C ASP A 43 7.97 -3.55 -2.61
N LEU A 44 6.92 -2.84 -3.00
CA LEU A 44 5.55 -3.28 -2.86
C LEU A 44 5.03 -4.04 -4.08
N ASN A 45 5.86 -4.22 -5.13
CA ASN A 45 5.45 -4.85 -6.38
C ASN A 45 4.14 -4.26 -6.97
N ALA A 46 3.87 -2.99 -6.63
CA ALA A 46 2.62 -2.28 -6.88
C ALA A 46 2.86 -1.18 -7.91
N LYS A 47 1.99 -1.13 -8.92
CA LYS A 47 1.88 -0.01 -9.86
C LYS A 47 0.54 0.65 -9.57
N VAL A 48 0.56 1.85 -9.01
CA VAL A 48 -0.66 2.57 -8.64
C VAL A 48 -1.31 3.28 -9.84
N GLY A 49 -0.54 3.52 -10.90
CA GLY A 49 -0.99 4.16 -12.13
C GLY A 49 -1.20 5.67 -12.01
N ILE A 50 -1.56 6.31 -13.13
CA ILE A 50 -1.88 7.76 -13.18
C ILE A 50 -3.29 8.09 -12.69
N ASP A 51 -4.23 7.15 -12.84
CA ASP A 51 -5.62 7.34 -12.43
C ASP A 51 -5.71 7.32 -10.91
N ASN A 52 -6.11 8.44 -10.32
CA ASN A 52 -6.32 8.60 -8.90
C ASN A 52 -7.80 8.79 -8.54
N THR A 53 -8.73 8.50 -9.46
CA THR A 53 -10.17 8.60 -9.22
C THR A 53 -10.56 7.74 -8.02
N GLY A 54 -11.18 8.36 -7.00
CA GLY A 54 -11.54 7.71 -5.73
C GLY A 54 -10.42 7.60 -4.69
N TYR A 55 -9.21 8.07 -5.00
CA TYR A 55 -8.03 8.08 -4.13
C TYR A 55 -7.40 9.49 -4.05
N GLU A 56 -8.14 10.54 -4.38
CA GLU A 56 -7.61 11.90 -4.56
C GLU A 56 -7.07 12.51 -3.26
N ASP A 57 -7.47 11.98 -2.11
CA ASP A 57 -7.03 12.40 -0.78
C ASP A 57 -5.67 11.81 -0.39
N ILE A 58 -5.30 10.66 -0.97
CA ILE A 58 -4.07 9.94 -0.65
C ILE A 58 -3.08 9.82 -1.81
N MET A 59 -3.50 10.02 -3.07
CA MET A 59 -2.66 9.81 -4.25
C MET A 59 -2.49 11.06 -5.09
N GLY A 60 -1.23 11.36 -5.43
CA GLY A 60 -0.88 12.40 -6.40
C GLY A 60 -1.28 12.05 -7.86
N ARG A 61 -1.27 13.07 -8.74
CA ARG A 61 -1.66 12.95 -10.16
C ARG A 61 -0.51 12.59 -11.11
N HIS A 62 0.66 12.30 -10.58
CA HIS A 62 1.90 12.11 -11.35
C HIS A 62 2.34 10.65 -11.43
N GLY A 63 1.44 9.71 -11.15
CA GLY A 63 1.71 8.28 -11.32
C GLY A 63 1.94 7.91 -12.79
N LEU A 64 2.62 6.78 -13.01
CA LEU A 64 2.98 6.30 -14.34
C LEU A 64 2.30 4.96 -14.64
N GLY A 65 1.84 4.82 -15.89
CA GLY A 65 1.24 3.60 -16.40
C GLY A 65 -0.16 3.32 -15.86
N GLU A 66 -0.60 2.09 -16.07
CA GLU A 66 -1.88 1.57 -15.58
C GLU A 66 -1.71 0.87 -14.23
N ARG A 67 -2.75 0.97 -13.40
CA ARG A 67 -2.78 0.31 -12.10
C ARG A 67 -2.83 -1.20 -12.28
N ASN A 68 -1.97 -1.93 -11.55
CA ASN A 68 -2.04 -3.39 -11.50
C ASN A 68 -2.82 -3.87 -10.26
N GLU A 69 -3.08 -5.16 -10.18
CA GLU A 69 -3.81 -5.78 -9.06
C GLU A 69 -3.17 -5.47 -7.69
N ASN A 70 -1.84 -5.64 -7.57
CA ASN A 70 -1.12 -5.24 -6.36
C ASN A 70 -1.26 -3.74 -6.04
N GLY A 71 -1.31 -2.89 -7.07
CA GLY A 71 -1.51 -1.46 -6.95
C GLY A 71 -2.88 -1.10 -6.39
N GLU A 72 -3.91 -1.84 -6.79
CA GLU A 72 -5.27 -1.70 -6.25
C GLU A 72 -5.32 -2.09 -4.77
N ILE A 73 -4.77 -3.25 -4.40
CA ILE A 73 -4.73 -3.70 -3.00
C ILE A 73 -3.92 -2.71 -2.14
N PHE A 74 -2.78 -2.23 -2.65
CA PHE A 74 -1.94 -1.26 -1.96
C PHE A 74 -2.64 0.10 -1.79
N ALA A 75 -3.29 0.62 -2.83
CA ALA A 75 -4.04 1.88 -2.74
C ALA A 75 -5.18 1.78 -1.72
N ASN A 76 -5.90 0.65 -1.70
CA ASN A 76 -6.95 0.38 -0.72
C ASN A 76 -6.41 0.32 0.72
N LEU A 77 -5.28 -0.34 0.94
CA LEU A 77 -4.59 -0.34 2.24
C LEU A 77 -4.23 1.09 2.68
N CYS A 78 -3.65 1.88 1.78
CA CYS A 78 -3.27 3.26 2.08
C CYS A 78 -4.49 4.13 2.39
N ALA A 79 -5.56 4.04 1.60
CA ALA A 79 -6.80 4.77 1.83
C ALA A 79 -7.41 4.42 3.20
N PHE A 80 -7.48 3.13 3.54
CA PHE A 80 -8.00 2.66 4.82
C PHE A 80 -7.20 3.21 6.02
N ASN A 81 -5.86 3.27 5.89
CA ASN A 81 -4.97 3.70 6.97
C ASN A 81 -4.57 5.19 6.90
N LYS A 82 -5.11 5.95 5.94
CA LYS A 82 -4.77 7.36 5.68
C LYS A 82 -3.27 7.58 5.42
N LEU A 83 -2.67 6.66 4.68
CA LEU A 83 -1.28 6.78 4.21
C LEU A 83 -1.28 7.45 2.84
N VAL A 84 -0.37 8.40 2.63
CA VAL A 84 -0.25 9.17 1.39
C VAL A 84 0.82 8.53 0.48
N ILE A 85 0.53 8.47 -0.82
CA ILE A 85 1.35 7.90 -1.90
C ILE A 85 1.78 9.00 -2.87
#